data_AF-A0A2X0QZW2-F1
#
_entry.id   AF-A0A2X0QZW2-F1
#
_cell.length_a   1.000
_cell.length_b   1.000
_cell.length_c   1.000
_cell.angle_alpha   90.00
_cell.angle_beta   90.00
_cell.angle_gamma   90.00
#
_symmetry.space_group_name_H-M   'P 1'
#
loop_
_entity.id
_entity.type
_entity.pdbx_description
1 polymer ?
#
loop_
_entity_poly.entity_id
_entity_poly.type
_entity_poly.pdbx_seq_one_letter_code
_entity_poly.pdbx_strand_id
1 'polypeptide(L)'
;MAQDYYANKYGIQLEEFLIWGSEWDLKFWKYNFTTGQGFALTNALKYSVRAGKKPNEPYEKDMGKYNDYINVAVLMGFERSEAEDWVALQKSIFEEFKGRKAELEEIRRREEAKHV
;
A
#
# COMPACT_ATOMS: atom_id res chain seq x y z
N MET A 1 -13.14 8.16 13.24
CA MET A 1 -13.71 7.87 11.91
C MET A 1 -12.56 7.86 10.93
N ALA A 2 -12.32 6.75 10.24
CA ALA A 2 -11.30 6.71 9.19
C ALA A 2 -11.70 7.73 8.12
N GLN A 3 -10.74 8.54 7.67
CA GLN A 3 -11.04 9.63 6.76
C GLN A 3 -11.08 9.05 5.34
N ASP A 4 -12.21 9.19 4.64
CA ASP A 4 -12.51 8.50 3.37
C ASP A 4 -11.45 8.69 2.26
N TYR A 5 -10.60 9.70 2.39
CA TYR A 5 -9.51 9.96 1.45
C TYR A 5 -8.37 8.93 1.48
N TYR A 6 -8.41 7.94 2.39
CA TYR A 6 -7.54 6.75 2.32
C TYR A 6 -8.27 5.48 1.87
N ALA A 7 -9.53 5.59 1.44
CA ALA A 7 -10.27 4.46 0.89
C ALA A 7 -9.93 4.23 -0.59
N ASN A 8 -10.01 2.98 -1.02
CA ASN A 8 -10.04 2.61 -2.44
C ASN A 8 -11.47 2.71 -3.01
N LYS A 9 -11.64 2.38 -4.30
CA LYS A 9 -12.94 2.39 -4.99
C LYS A 9 -14.02 1.47 -4.40
N TYR A 10 -13.63 0.52 -3.54
CA TYR A 10 -14.55 -0.38 -2.83
C TYR A 10 -14.87 0.08 -1.40
N GLY A 11 -14.37 1.25 -0.98
CA GLY A 11 -14.54 1.77 0.38
C GLY A 11 -13.61 1.13 1.43
N ILE A 12 -12.66 0.30 0.99
CA ILE A 12 -11.71 -0.37 1.89
C ILE A 12 -10.59 0.59 2.26
N GLN A 13 -10.30 0.71 3.55
CA GLN A 13 -9.26 1.60 4.06
C GLN A 13 -7.86 1.05 3.80
N LEU A 14 -6.91 1.93 3.49
CA LEU A 14 -5.50 1.57 3.34
C LEU A 14 -4.95 0.81 4.56
N GLU A 15 -5.40 1.14 5.77
CA GLU A 15 -5.02 0.43 7.00
C GLU A 15 -5.41 -1.06 6.96
N GLU A 16 -6.61 -1.40 6.48
CA GLU A 16 -7.04 -2.80 6.36
C GLU A 16 -6.15 -3.55 5.37
N PHE A 17 -5.82 -2.91 4.26
CA PHE A 17 -4.90 -3.47 3.26
C PHE A 17 -3.51 -3.72 3.83
N LEU A 18 -2.94 -2.76 4.58
CA LEU A 18 -1.61 -2.91 5.19
C LEU A 18 -1.58 -4.04 6.23
N ILE A 19 -2.64 -4.17 7.05
CA ILE A 19 -2.77 -5.27 8.01
C ILE A 19 -2.82 -6.61 7.28
N TRP A 20 -3.68 -6.74 6.26
CA TRP A 20 -3.77 -7.96 5.46
C TRP A 20 -2.44 -8.29 4.76
N GLY A 21 -1.83 -7.30 4.09
CA GLY A 21 -0.55 -7.44 3.40
C GLY A 21 0.57 -7.90 4.32
N SER A 22 0.63 -7.39 5.56
CA SER A 22 1.64 -7.82 6.55
C SER A 22 1.53 -9.29 6.92
N GLU A 23 0.32 -9.87 6.93
CA GLU A 23 0.14 -11.31 7.18
C GLU A 23 0.72 -12.15 6.02
N TRP A 24 0.70 -11.61 4.80
CA TRP A 24 1.30 -12.25 3.63
C TRP A 24 2.81 -12.04 3.56
N ASP A 25 3.29 -10.84 3.84
CA ASP A 25 4.72 -10.55 3.87
C ASP A 25 5.42 -11.44 4.90
N LEU A 26 4.87 -11.60 6.09
CA LEU A 26 5.40 -12.49 7.12
C LEU A 26 5.42 -13.98 6.70
N LYS A 27 4.49 -14.42 5.84
CA LYS A 27 4.36 -15.83 5.42
C LYS A 27 5.13 -16.15 4.15
N PHE A 28 5.22 -15.21 3.21
CA PHE A 28 5.62 -15.46 1.83
C PHE A 28 6.67 -14.49 1.30
N TRP A 29 6.77 -13.26 1.82
CA TRP A 29 7.62 -12.23 1.24
C TRP A 29 8.77 -11.83 2.15
N LYS A 30 9.99 -12.21 1.78
CA LYS A 30 11.22 -11.74 2.44
C LYS A 30 11.62 -10.34 1.96
N TYR A 31 10.71 -9.37 1.97
CA TYR A 31 11.13 -7.97 1.84
C TYR A 31 11.87 -7.60 3.14
N ASN A 32 13.20 -7.67 3.10
CA ASN A 32 14.07 -7.33 4.23
C ASN A 32 14.21 -5.80 4.33
N PHE A 33 13.11 -5.11 4.61
CA PHE A 33 13.20 -3.70 4.97
C PHE A 33 13.54 -3.56 6.44
N THR A 34 14.43 -2.62 6.76
CA THR A 34 14.53 -2.13 8.13
C THR A 34 13.26 -1.35 8.50
N THR A 35 12.98 -1.18 9.79
CA THR A 35 11.83 -0.39 10.26
C THR A 35 11.77 1.01 9.65
N GLY A 36 12.93 1.67 9.48
CA GLY A 36 13.01 3.01 8.87
C GLY A 36 12.64 3.00 7.38
N GLN A 37 13.12 2.00 6.65
CA GLN A 37 12.81 1.81 5.22
C GLN A 37 11.32 1.54 5.02
N GLY A 38 10.74 0.64 5.83
CA GLY A 38 9.30 0.35 5.81
C GLY A 38 8.46 1.58 6.15
N PHE A 39 8.89 2.40 7.11
CA PHE A 39 8.24 3.66 7.45
C PHE A 39 8.24 4.65 6.28
N ALA A 40 9.36 4.82 5.59
CA ALA A 40 9.47 5.72 4.44
C ALA A 40 8.53 5.28 3.30
N LEU A 41 8.63 4.02 2.89
CA LEU A 41 7.82 3.47 1.80
C LEU A 41 6.31 3.49 2.10
N THR A 42 5.92 3.13 3.33
CA THR A 42 4.50 3.16 3.74
C THR A 42 3.93 4.58 3.75
N ASN A 43 4.72 5.57 4.18
CA ASN A 43 4.26 6.96 4.13
C ASN A 43 4.20 7.49 2.68
N ALA A 44 5.15 7.14 1.82
CA ALA A 44 5.06 7.46 0.41
C ALA A 44 3.76 6.89 -0.19
N LEU A 45 3.45 5.61 0.06
CA LEU A 45 2.19 4.99 -0.34
C LEU A 45 0.96 5.75 0.18
N LYS A 46 0.95 6.07 1.48
CA LYS A 46 -0.13 6.83 2.12
C LYS A 46 -0.43 8.14 1.41
N TYR A 47 0.58 8.95 1.09
CA TYR A 47 0.38 10.22 0.39
C TYR A 47 0.00 10.01 -1.09
N SER A 48 0.54 8.98 -1.74
CA SER A 48 0.14 8.62 -3.11
C SER A 48 -1.33 8.20 -3.21
N VAL A 49 -1.86 7.50 -2.20
CA VAL A 49 -3.28 7.12 -2.12
C VAL A 49 -4.15 8.34 -1.85
N ARG A 50 -3.71 9.25 -0.96
CA ARG A 50 -4.48 10.44 -0.57
C ARG A 50 -4.54 11.52 -1.65
N ALA A 51 -3.50 11.63 -2.48
CA ALA A 51 -3.35 12.73 -3.41
C ALA A 51 -4.62 12.94 -4.26
N GLY A 52 -5.19 14.14 -4.17
CA GLY A 52 -6.42 14.53 -4.88
C GLY A 52 -7.73 14.09 -4.23
N LYS A 53 -7.70 13.31 -3.13
CA LYS A 53 -8.91 12.83 -2.41
C LYS A 53 -9.28 13.70 -1.21
N LYS A 54 -8.31 14.38 -0.58
CA LYS A 54 -8.56 15.14 0.66
C LYS A 54 -9.15 16.53 0.36
N PRO A 55 -10.28 16.91 0.99
CA PRO A 55 -10.87 18.24 0.80
C PRO A 55 -9.92 19.36 1.21
N ASN A 56 -9.88 20.44 0.43
CA ASN A 56 -9.07 21.64 0.67
C ASN A 56 -7.55 21.40 0.73
N GLU A 57 -7.07 20.27 0.19
CA GLU A 57 -5.64 19.99 0.06
C GLU A 57 -5.30 19.73 -1.41
N PRO A 58 -4.42 20.54 -2.02
CA PRO A 58 -4.08 20.36 -3.43
C PRO A 58 -3.27 19.08 -3.63
N TYR A 59 -3.45 18.48 -4.81
CA TYR A 59 -2.74 17.26 -5.22
C TYR A 59 -1.22 17.40 -5.05
N GLU A 60 -0.67 18.55 -5.42
CA GLU A 60 0.76 18.86 -5.38
C GLU A 60 1.33 18.81 -3.95
N LYS A 61 0.52 19.11 -2.93
CA LYS A 61 0.97 19.08 -1.54
C LYS A 61 1.19 17.64 -1.07
N ASP A 62 0.30 16.73 -1.46
CA ASP A 62 0.48 15.30 -1.19
C ASP A 62 1.61 14.70 -2.02
N MET A 63 1.76 15.12 -3.28
CA MET A 63 2.90 14.68 -4.10
C MET A 63 4.24 15.23 -3.59
N GLY A 64 4.26 16.42 -3.00
CA GLY A 64 5.42 16.93 -2.28
C GLY A 64 5.81 16.00 -1.12
N LYS A 65 4.82 15.57 -0.32
CA LYS A 65 5.06 14.62 0.77
C LYS A 65 5.48 13.23 0.27
N TYR A 66 4.87 12.73 -0.79
CA TYR A 66 5.31 11.51 -1.45
C TYR A 66 6.80 11.60 -1.83
N ASN A 67 7.20 12.68 -2.51
CA ASN A 67 8.59 12.90 -2.91
C ASN A 67 9.54 13.03 -1.71
N ASP A 68 9.13 13.70 -0.62
CA ASP A 68 9.91 13.77 0.62
C ASP A 68 10.23 12.36 1.14
N TYR A 69 9.23 11.46 1.19
CA TYR A 69 9.43 10.09 1.68
C TYR A 69 10.19 9.19 0.70
N ILE A 70 10.03 9.37 -0.61
CA ILE A 70 10.89 8.72 -1.61
C ILE A 70 12.35 9.17 -1.42
N ASN A 71 12.60 10.46 -1.20
CA ASN A 71 13.95 10.96 -0.91
C ASN A 71 14.52 10.34 0.37
N VAL A 72 13.71 10.19 1.41
CA VAL A 72 14.13 9.50 2.64
C VAL A 72 14.48 8.04 2.35
N ALA A 73 13.69 7.32 1.55
CA ALA A 73 14.01 5.95 1.15
C ALA A 73 15.34 5.87 0.35
N VAL A 74 15.58 6.81 -0.56
CA VAL A 74 16.84 6.92 -1.31
C VAL A 74 18.04 7.15 -0.36
N LEU A 75 17.90 8.04 0.62
CA LEU A 75 18.92 8.27 1.65
C LEU A 75 19.17 7.03 2.54
N MET A 76 18.21 6.12 2.60
CA MET A 76 18.31 4.82 3.29
C MET A 76 18.81 3.68 2.40
N GLY A 77 19.27 3.98 1.18
CA GLY A 77 19.97 3.05 0.30
C GLY A 77 19.14 2.41 -0.82
N PHE A 78 17.90 2.85 -1.06
CA PHE A 78 17.15 2.43 -2.24
C PHE A 78 17.60 3.19 -3.49
N GLU A 79 17.52 2.55 -4.65
CA GLU A 79 17.39 3.32 -5.88
C GLU A 79 16.02 4.01 -5.92
N ARG A 80 15.96 5.22 -6.49
CA ARG A 80 14.70 5.97 -6.59
C ARG A 80 13.62 5.15 -7.32
N SER A 81 13.97 4.56 -8.45
CA SER A 81 13.08 3.72 -9.26
C SER A 81 12.51 2.56 -8.45
N GLU A 82 13.35 1.86 -7.67
CA GLU A 82 12.88 0.75 -6.82
C GLU A 82 11.85 1.21 -5.79
N ALA A 83 12.08 2.36 -5.14
CA ALA A 83 11.13 2.92 -4.18
C ALA A 83 9.82 3.36 -4.85
N GLU A 84 9.91 4.01 -6.01
CA GLU A 84 8.75 4.48 -6.78
C GLU A 84 7.92 3.30 -7.32
N ASP A 85 8.58 2.29 -7.88
CA ASP A 85 7.97 1.05 -8.39
C ASP A 85 7.28 0.27 -7.28
N TRP A 86 7.90 0.15 -6.10
CA TRP A 86 7.28 -0.50 -4.95
C TRP A 86 5.99 0.23 -4.56
N VAL A 87 6.02 1.57 -4.46
CA VAL A 87 4.82 2.34 -4.09
C VAL A 87 3.74 2.22 -5.17
N ALA A 88 4.11 2.28 -6.44
CA ALA A 88 3.17 2.14 -7.56
C ALA A 88 2.50 0.76 -7.57
N LEU A 89 3.28 -0.32 -7.36
CA LEU A 89 2.77 -1.68 -7.27
C LEU A 89 1.79 -1.82 -6.10
N GLN A 90 2.19 -1.41 -4.89
CA GLN A 90 1.34 -1.51 -3.71
C GLN A 90 0.05 -0.72 -3.86
N LYS A 91 0.12 0.48 -4.45
CA LYS A 91 -1.08 1.27 -4.76
C LYS A 91 -1.98 0.56 -5.76
N SER A 92 -1.43 -0.05 -6.81
CA SER A 92 -2.22 -0.79 -7.80
C SER A 92 -2.93 -2.00 -7.17
N ILE A 93 -2.26 -2.74 -6.28
CA ILE A 93 -2.87 -3.85 -5.56
C ILE A 93 -3.98 -3.33 -4.64
N PHE A 94 -3.70 -2.25 -3.90
CA PHE A 94 -4.67 -1.64 -3.00
C PHE A 94 -5.94 -1.16 -3.72
N GLU A 95 -5.82 -0.53 -4.89
CA GLU A 95 -6.99 -0.04 -5.64
C GLU A 95 -7.88 -1.19 -6.16
N GLU A 96 -7.36 -2.41 -6.28
CA GLU A 96 -8.12 -3.61 -6.63
C GLU A 96 -8.51 -4.50 -5.43
N PHE A 97 -7.99 -4.22 -4.23
CA PHE A 97 -8.23 -5.00 -3.02
C PHE A 97 -9.69 -4.90 -2.57
N LYS A 98 -10.40 -6.04 -2.56
CA LYS A 98 -11.83 -6.10 -2.23
C LYS A 98 -12.12 -6.31 -0.74
N GLY A 99 -11.08 -6.21 0.10
CA GLY A 99 -11.16 -6.46 1.54
C GLY A 99 -10.82 -7.88 1.91
N ARG A 100 -10.37 -8.06 3.16
CA ARG A 100 -9.82 -9.34 3.66
C ARG A 100 -10.75 -10.53 3.45
N LYS A 101 -12.05 -10.33 3.70
CA LYS A 101 -13.06 -11.39 3.59
C LYS A 101 -13.18 -11.92 2.16
N ALA A 102 -13.15 -11.03 1.17
CA ALA A 102 -13.25 -11.42 -0.24
C ALA A 102 -12.01 -12.21 -0.68
N GLU A 103 -10.82 -11.76 -0.29
CA GLU A 103 -9.56 -12.46 -0.61
C GLU A 103 -9.50 -13.87 -0.01
N LEU A 104 -9.88 -14.04 1.28
CA LEU A 104 -9.90 -15.34 1.94
C LEU A 104 -10.88 -16.31 1.27
N GLU A 105 -12.05 -15.83 0.86
CA GLU A 105 -13.04 -16.65 0.16
C GLU A 105 -12.58 -17.05 -1.25
N GLU A 106 -11.81 -16.20 -1.93
CA GLU A 106 -11.22 -16.55 -3.22
C GLU A 106 -10.09 -17.58 -3.07
N ILE A 107 -9.26 -17.47 -2.03
CA ILE A 107 -8.23 -18.47 -1.71
C ILE A 107 -8.88 -19.83 -1.43
N ARG A 108 -9.91 -19.86 -0.57
CA ARG A 108 -10.66 -21.09 -0.25
C ARG A 108 -11.22 -21.75 -1.52
N ARG A 109 -11.86 -20.96 -2.39
CA ARG A 109 -12.39 -21.46 -3.67
C ARG A 109 -11.30 -22.04 -4.59
N ARG A 110 -10.12 -21.41 -4.64
CA ARG A 110 -8.97 -21.91 -5.44
C ARG A 110 -8.38 -23.19 -4.86
N GLU A 111 -8.35 -23.34 -3.53
CA GLU A 111 -7.90 -24.57 -2.88
C GLU A 111 -8.88 -25.71 -3.13
N GLU A 112 -10.18 -25.47 -2.96
CA GLU A 112 -11.23 -26.46 -3.26
C GLU A 112 -11.17 -26.92 -4.72
N ALA A 113 -10.96 -26.02 -5.68
CA ALA A 113 -10.84 -26.35 -7.10
C ALA A 113 -9.56 -27.14 -7.46
N LYS A 114 -8.51 -27.11 -6.64
CA LYS A 114 -7.29 -27.93 -6.83
C LYS A 114 -7.44 -29.36 -6.33
N HIS A 115 -8.46 -29.61 -5.51
CA HIS A 115 -8.73 -30.92 -4.91
C HIS A 115 -9.90 -31.67 -5.58
N VAL A 116 -10.40 -31.16 -6.71
CA VAL A 116 -11.37 -31.80 -7.62
C VAL A 116 -10.65 -32.24 -8.89
#